data_AF-A0A843HKS9-F1
#
_entry.id   AF-A0A843HKS9-F1
#
_cell.length_a   1.000
_cell.length_b   1.000
_cell.length_c   1.000
_cell.angle_alpha   90.00
_cell.angle_beta   90.00
_cell.angle_gamma   90.00
#
_symmetry.space_group_name_H-M   'P 1'
#
loop_
_entity.id
_entity.type
_entity.pdbx_description
1 polymer ?
#
loop_
_entity_poly.entity_id
_entity_poly.type
_entity_poly.pdbx_seq_one_letter_code
_entity_poly.pdbx_strand_id
1 'polypeptide(L)'
;MPTVKDVLDLAEAQVGITEYPPESNNVLYNTEYYGHEVWGAAYPWCCTFVWWVFAQFKPCLVWKTASCSELGNWFKNNSKWYTQPKVGDVVFFKFSRNDNWTNHVGIVKSINGNMIETIEGNTSVNSDSNGGAVMIRQRTSNIVGYGRPEYISEAPVIDTYQYGIDVSEYQGNIDFDKIKEAGIRFMCLRSTKKDMSVDKSFERNLQGCIKNNLDYSCYKYAYATTHEQARQEAHSVIELLKDRKMPIWYDLEDKSLPPFGKDAIEGIALAFIGECKDAGYEAGIYCNKNWYDNYINQYLKDKFMFWIARYGKNTGYLDEKYKPTGKNVIAWQYTSKGIVPGIEGYVDLDVLY
;
A
#
# COMPACT_ATOMS: atom_id res chain seq x y z
N MET A 1 23.28 9.97 -5.58
CA MET A 1 22.75 9.52 -4.28
C MET A 1 21.73 8.42 -4.58
N PRO A 2 21.60 7.37 -3.76
CA PRO A 2 20.68 6.27 -4.00
C PRO A 2 19.22 6.67 -3.78
N THR A 3 18.31 5.85 -4.29
CA THR A 3 16.87 5.90 -3.99
C THR A 3 16.59 5.17 -2.66
N VAL A 4 15.38 5.32 -2.12
CA VAL A 4 14.98 4.53 -0.94
C VAL A 4 14.95 3.04 -1.29
N LYS A 5 14.46 2.71 -2.49
CA LYS A 5 14.37 1.33 -2.96
C LYS A 5 15.74 0.67 -3.08
N ASP A 6 16.74 1.36 -3.63
CA ASP A 6 18.10 0.83 -3.76
C ASP A 6 18.67 0.41 -2.40
N VAL A 7 18.45 1.25 -1.37
CA VAL A 7 18.91 0.99 0.00
C VAL A 7 18.17 -0.19 0.62
N LEU A 8 16.86 -0.29 0.43
CA LEU A 8 16.05 -1.37 0.97
C LEU A 8 16.34 -2.71 0.29
N ASP A 9 16.45 -2.74 -1.04
CA ASP A 9 16.80 -3.95 -1.78
C ASP A 9 18.16 -4.50 -1.32
N LEU A 10 19.16 -3.62 -1.12
CA LEU A 10 20.48 -4.01 -0.62
C LEU A 10 20.41 -4.53 0.82
N ALA A 11 19.70 -3.82 1.71
CA ALA A 11 19.57 -4.22 3.10
C ALA A 11 18.80 -5.55 3.24
N GLU A 12 17.75 -5.76 2.45
CA GLU A 12 16.94 -6.97 2.46
C GLU A 12 17.71 -8.18 1.94
N ALA A 13 18.59 -7.99 0.95
CA ALA A 13 19.51 -9.03 0.48
C ALA A 13 20.50 -9.53 1.56
N GLN A 14 20.66 -8.80 2.66
CA GLN A 14 21.50 -9.21 3.80
C GLN A 14 20.76 -10.04 4.85
N VAL A 15 19.42 -10.15 4.76
CA VAL A 15 18.62 -10.87 5.76
C VAL A 15 19.06 -12.33 5.84
N GLY A 16 19.34 -12.79 7.06
CA GLY A 16 19.85 -14.14 7.34
C GLY A 16 21.37 -14.24 7.47
N ILE A 17 22.14 -13.18 7.16
CA ILE A 17 23.57 -13.15 7.46
C ILE A 17 23.77 -13.10 8.97
N THR A 18 24.68 -13.94 9.47
CA THR A 18 25.05 -14.03 10.88
C THR A 18 26.54 -13.75 11.09
N GLU A 19 26.91 -13.31 12.29
CA GLU A 19 28.30 -13.29 12.74
C GLU A 19 28.87 -14.72 12.86
N TYR A 20 30.18 -14.86 12.71
CA TYR A 20 30.86 -16.14 12.84
C TYR A 20 32.24 -16.01 13.52
N PRO A 21 32.50 -16.77 14.60
CA PRO A 21 31.58 -17.68 15.29
C PRO A 21 30.37 -16.97 15.91
N PRO A 22 29.29 -17.68 16.29
CA PRO A 22 28.17 -17.07 17.02
C PRO A 22 28.66 -16.32 18.28
N GLU A 23 28.03 -15.19 18.61
CA GLU A 23 28.35 -14.30 19.74
C GLU A 23 29.72 -13.58 19.63
N SER A 24 30.39 -13.69 18.49
CA SER A 24 31.73 -13.11 18.33
C SER A 24 31.74 -11.64 17.93
N ASN A 25 30.65 -11.10 17.35
CA ASN A 25 30.64 -9.83 16.60
C ASN A 25 31.63 -9.77 15.42
N ASN A 26 32.19 -10.91 14.99
CA ASN A 26 32.99 -10.98 13.77
C ASN A 26 32.03 -11.18 12.58
N VAL A 27 31.87 -10.11 11.80
CA VAL A 27 30.96 -10.05 10.66
C VAL A 27 31.53 -9.07 9.63
N LEU A 28 31.20 -9.28 8.35
CA LEU A 28 31.64 -8.45 7.23
C LEU A 28 31.50 -6.94 7.50
N TYR A 29 30.37 -6.51 8.08
CA TYR A 29 30.08 -5.10 8.32
C TYR A 29 31.07 -4.44 9.27
N ASN A 30 31.50 -5.16 10.31
CA ASN A 30 32.55 -4.71 11.22
C ASN A 30 33.91 -4.72 10.50
N THR A 31 34.24 -5.80 9.79
CA THR A 31 35.50 -5.89 9.04
C THR A 31 35.68 -4.75 8.05
N GLU A 32 34.64 -4.41 7.28
CA GLU A 32 34.68 -3.27 6.36
C GLU A 32 34.73 -1.92 7.08
N TYR A 33 34.08 -1.79 8.23
CA TYR A 33 34.09 -0.55 9.01
C TYR A 33 35.48 -0.25 9.59
N TYR A 34 36.11 -1.25 10.24
CA TYR A 34 37.39 -1.13 10.94
C TYR A 34 38.60 -1.40 10.03
N GLY A 35 38.41 -1.95 8.85
CA GLY A 35 39.47 -2.30 7.89
C GLY A 35 40.25 -3.57 8.25
N HIS A 36 39.83 -4.29 9.28
CA HIS A 36 40.36 -5.57 9.72
C HIS A 36 39.29 -6.29 10.56
N GLU A 37 39.43 -7.61 10.72
CA GLU A 37 38.53 -8.38 11.57
C GLU A 37 38.61 -7.92 13.02
N VAL A 38 37.45 -7.80 13.67
CA VAL A 38 37.30 -7.48 15.09
C VAL A 38 36.36 -8.49 15.74
N TRP A 39 36.52 -8.69 17.04
CA TRP A 39 35.72 -9.65 17.81
C TRP A 39 35.56 -9.21 19.27
N GLY A 40 34.53 -9.74 19.91
CA GLY A 40 34.21 -9.53 21.32
C GLY A 40 33.11 -8.50 21.56
N ALA A 41 32.63 -8.44 22.80
CA ALA A 41 31.45 -7.67 23.21
C ALA A 41 31.55 -6.14 23.03
N ALA A 42 32.75 -5.63 22.75
CA ALA A 42 32.98 -4.21 22.48
C ALA A 42 32.55 -3.77 21.07
N TYR A 43 32.18 -4.71 20.18
CA TYR A 43 31.93 -4.44 18.76
C TYR A 43 30.50 -4.75 18.28
N PRO A 44 29.43 -4.33 18.99
CA PRO A 44 28.08 -4.53 18.49
C PRO A 44 27.90 -3.87 17.13
N TRP A 45 27.24 -4.57 16.21
CA TRP A 45 27.32 -4.22 14.78
C TRP A 45 26.02 -3.73 14.15
N CYS A 46 25.00 -3.39 14.94
CA CYS A 46 23.75 -2.81 14.40
C CYS A 46 24.03 -1.49 13.65
N CYS A 47 24.89 -0.62 14.20
CA CYS A 47 25.23 0.66 13.60
C CYS A 47 26.22 0.52 12.44
N THR A 48 27.19 -0.40 12.53
CA THR A 48 28.13 -0.67 11.44
C THR A 48 27.44 -1.35 10.26
N PHE A 49 26.41 -2.17 10.48
CA PHE A 49 25.51 -2.67 9.43
C PHE A 49 24.78 -1.53 8.71
N VAL A 50 24.11 -0.64 9.46
CA VAL A 50 23.41 0.52 8.86
C VAL A 50 24.42 1.36 8.05
N TRP A 51 25.57 1.70 8.62
CA TRP A 51 26.62 2.41 7.90
C TRP A 51 27.05 1.66 6.63
N TRP A 52 27.29 0.34 6.72
CA TRP A 52 27.75 -0.47 5.59
C TRP A 52 26.77 -0.44 4.43
N VAL A 53 25.46 -0.56 4.69
CA VAL A 53 24.41 -0.46 3.67
C VAL A 53 24.51 0.89 2.95
N PHE A 54 24.55 1.99 3.71
CA PHE A 54 24.61 3.33 3.11
C PHE A 54 25.98 3.67 2.49
N ALA A 55 27.06 3.00 2.90
CA ALA A 55 28.41 3.19 2.38
C ALA A 55 28.62 2.58 0.99
N GLN A 56 27.75 1.64 0.57
CA GLN A 56 27.77 1.10 -0.80
C GLN A 56 27.39 2.14 -1.86
N PHE A 57 26.80 3.26 -1.44
CA PHE A 57 26.36 4.33 -2.34
C PHE A 57 27.24 5.57 -2.21
N LYS A 58 27.36 6.33 -3.31
CA LYS A 58 28.18 7.57 -3.36
C LYS A 58 27.31 8.80 -3.67
N PRO A 59 27.40 9.88 -2.86
CA PRO A 59 28.02 9.93 -1.53
C PRO A 59 27.29 9.00 -0.53
N CYS A 60 27.99 8.59 0.54
CA CYS A 60 27.38 7.87 1.65
C CYS A 60 26.40 8.81 2.36
N LEU A 61 25.19 8.31 2.66
CA LEU A 61 24.10 9.17 3.15
C LEU A 61 24.05 9.31 4.68
N VAL A 62 24.90 8.59 5.40
CA VAL A 62 24.97 8.60 6.86
C VAL A 62 26.41 8.82 7.31
N TRP A 63 26.57 9.37 8.51
CA TRP A 63 27.89 9.53 9.12
C TRP A 63 28.54 8.19 9.44
N LYS A 64 29.86 8.06 9.20
CA LYS A 64 30.62 6.87 9.60
C LYS A 64 30.82 6.86 11.11
N THR A 65 30.00 6.08 11.81
CA THR A 65 30.14 5.78 13.24
C THR A 65 29.60 4.38 13.56
N ALA A 66 30.17 3.74 14.59
CA ALA A 66 29.65 2.51 15.19
C ALA A 66 28.69 2.79 16.38
N SER A 67 28.50 4.05 16.78
CA SER A 67 27.67 4.44 17.93
C SER A 67 26.29 4.92 17.49
N CYS A 68 25.25 4.23 17.97
CA CYS A 68 23.85 4.63 17.72
C CYS A 68 23.56 6.06 18.22
N SER A 69 24.11 6.44 19.38
CA SER A 69 23.90 7.77 19.97
C SER A 69 24.60 8.86 19.16
N GLU A 70 25.80 8.60 18.65
CA GLU A 70 26.50 9.55 17.77
C GLU A 70 25.77 9.70 16.43
N LEU A 71 25.31 8.60 15.83
CA LEU A 71 24.55 8.66 14.58
C LEU A 71 23.25 9.44 14.76
N GLY A 72 22.51 9.19 15.85
CA GLY A 72 21.30 9.94 16.17
C GLY A 72 21.57 11.43 16.41
N ASN A 73 22.67 11.76 17.12
CA ASN A 73 23.09 13.14 17.32
C ASN A 73 23.48 13.82 16.00
N TRP A 74 24.13 13.10 15.10
CA TRP A 74 24.45 13.61 13.76
C TRP A 74 23.17 13.96 12.99
N PHE A 75 22.15 13.10 12.98
CA PHE A 75 20.86 13.44 12.35
C PHE A 75 20.20 14.67 12.99
N LYS A 76 20.20 14.77 14.33
CA LYS A 76 19.67 15.95 15.04
C LYS A 76 20.42 17.23 14.66
N ASN A 77 21.75 17.19 14.69
CA ASN A 77 22.60 18.36 14.39
C ASN A 77 22.50 18.80 12.92
N ASN A 78 22.10 17.91 12.02
CA ASN A 78 21.89 18.21 10.61
C ASN A 78 20.41 18.49 10.26
N SER A 79 19.53 18.71 11.26
CA SER A 79 18.09 18.94 11.04
C SER A 79 17.37 17.82 10.26
N LYS A 80 17.86 16.58 10.41
CA LYS A 80 17.35 15.38 9.74
C LYS A 80 16.70 14.39 10.73
N TRP A 81 16.31 14.87 11.91
CA TRP A 81 15.66 14.08 12.95
C TRP A 81 14.14 14.31 12.97
N TYR A 82 13.37 13.23 13.06
CA TYR A 82 11.92 13.24 12.96
C TYR A 82 11.28 12.33 14.02
N THR A 83 10.02 12.61 14.33
CA THR A 83 9.18 11.80 15.23
C THR A 83 8.18 10.91 14.48
N GLN A 84 7.94 11.18 13.20
CA GLN A 84 7.09 10.37 12.33
C GLN A 84 7.94 9.57 11.34
N PRO A 85 7.71 8.25 11.23
CA PRO A 85 8.48 7.40 10.34
C PRO A 85 8.20 7.73 8.88
N LYS A 86 9.21 7.53 8.03
CA LYS A 86 9.07 7.28 6.59
C LYS A 86 9.85 6.03 6.22
N VAL A 87 9.41 5.36 5.16
CA VAL A 87 10.15 4.26 4.54
C VAL A 87 11.54 4.77 4.13
N GLY A 88 12.58 4.00 4.46
CA GLY A 88 13.98 4.37 4.30
C GLY A 88 14.62 5.04 5.54
N ASP A 89 13.84 5.60 6.47
CA ASP A 89 14.43 6.25 7.65
C ASP A 89 15.30 5.27 8.46
N VAL A 90 16.39 5.78 9.04
CA VAL A 90 17.10 5.08 10.11
C VAL A 90 16.29 5.23 11.39
N VAL A 91 15.74 4.15 11.90
CA VAL A 91 15.00 4.15 13.18
C VAL A 91 15.96 3.89 14.33
N PHE A 92 15.72 4.56 15.46
CA PHE A 92 16.53 4.47 16.67
C PHE A 92 15.69 3.92 17.82
N PHE A 93 16.27 2.97 18.57
CA PHE A 93 15.60 2.32 19.69
C PHE A 93 16.36 2.47 21.00
N LYS A 94 15.60 2.36 22.10
CA LYS A 94 16.11 2.36 23.47
C LYS A 94 15.61 1.10 24.20
N PHE A 95 16.39 0.03 24.14
CA PHE A 95 16.07 -1.24 24.82
C PHE A 95 16.71 -1.36 26.21
N SER A 96 18.00 -1.05 26.35
CA SER A 96 18.69 -1.06 27.65
C SER A 96 18.44 0.20 28.49
N ARG A 97 18.56 0.07 29.82
CA ARG A 97 18.43 1.16 30.80
C ARG A 97 19.69 2.00 31.04
N ASN A 98 20.74 1.85 30.21
CA ASN A 98 21.97 2.63 30.36
C ASN A 98 21.75 4.14 30.06
N ASP A 99 22.78 4.97 30.23
CA ASP A 99 22.64 6.43 30.05
C ASP A 99 22.56 6.87 28.58
N ASN A 100 22.85 5.98 27.62
CA ASN A 100 22.75 6.30 26.19
C ASN A 100 21.28 6.49 25.78
N TRP A 101 20.92 7.60 25.15
CA TRP A 101 19.53 7.85 24.76
C TRP A 101 19.01 6.95 23.61
N THR A 102 19.92 6.24 22.92
CA THR A 102 19.62 5.17 21.95
C THR A 102 20.73 4.11 21.96
N ASN A 103 20.37 2.84 21.78
CA ASN A 103 21.30 1.69 21.84
C ASN A 103 21.07 0.64 20.75
N HIS A 104 20.15 0.86 19.82
CA HIS A 104 19.97 0.01 18.66
C HIS A 104 19.40 0.82 17.49
N VAL A 105 19.67 0.37 16.27
CA VAL A 105 19.23 1.04 15.05
C VAL A 105 18.84 0.04 13.97
N GLY A 106 17.95 0.46 13.09
CA GLY A 106 17.52 -0.28 11.91
C GLY A 106 17.13 0.66 10.77
N ILE A 107 16.74 0.08 9.64
CA ILE A 107 16.21 0.81 8.48
C ILE A 107 14.71 0.51 8.38
N VAL A 108 13.86 1.53 8.30
CA VAL A 108 12.40 1.37 8.15
C VAL A 108 12.10 0.83 6.75
N LYS A 109 11.57 -0.39 6.69
CA LYS A 109 11.17 -1.07 5.45
C LYS A 109 9.72 -0.76 5.06
N SER A 110 8.80 -0.80 6.01
CA SER A 110 7.39 -0.46 5.77
C SER A 110 6.72 0.12 7.01
N ILE A 111 5.60 0.83 6.82
CA ILE A 111 4.83 1.47 7.89
C ILE A 111 3.39 1.00 7.77
N ASN A 112 2.86 0.44 8.86
CA ASN A 112 1.52 -0.13 8.95
C ASN A 112 0.83 0.42 10.20
N GLY A 113 0.27 1.64 10.08
CA GLY A 113 -0.28 2.37 11.22
C GLY A 113 0.79 2.65 12.27
N ASN A 114 0.61 2.12 13.48
CA ASN A 114 1.55 2.29 14.60
C ASN A 114 2.69 1.27 14.62
N MET A 115 2.68 0.30 13.70
CA MET A 115 3.73 -0.70 13.56
C MET A 115 4.63 -0.34 12.39
N ILE A 116 5.94 -0.47 12.57
CA ILE A 116 6.91 -0.42 11.47
C ILE A 116 7.53 -1.81 11.28
N GLU A 117 7.80 -2.15 10.03
CA GLU A 117 8.72 -3.24 9.69
C GLU A 117 10.10 -2.64 9.42
N THR A 118 11.15 -3.26 9.94
CA THR A 118 12.52 -2.76 9.89
C THR A 118 13.49 -3.84 9.47
N ILE A 119 14.58 -3.46 8.83
CA ILE A 119 15.73 -4.33 8.56
C ILE A 119 16.83 -3.93 9.53
N GLU A 120 17.23 -4.86 10.40
CA GLU A 120 18.11 -4.61 11.54
C GLU A 120 19.28 -5.59 11.53
N GLY A 121 20.49 -5.07 11.76
CA GLY A 121 21.68 -5.87 12.01
C GLY A 121 21.89 -6.08 13.51
N ASN A 122 22.60 -7.14 13.88
CA ASN A 122 22.84 -7.55 15.26
C ASN A 122 21.55 -7.67 16.12
N THR A 123 20.51 -8.28 15.57
CA THR A 123 19.26 -8.60 16.28
C THR A 123 19.04 -10.11 16.30
N SER A 124 18.17 -10.60 17.19
CA SER A 124 17.77 -12.01 17.23
C SER A 124 16.26 -12.17 17.06
N VAL A 125 15.78 -13.42 17.11
CA VAL A 125 14.35 -13.75 17.14
C VAL A 125 13.64 -13.12 18.34
N ASN A 126 14.30 -13.09 19.49
CA ASN A 126 13.86 -12.36 20.67
C ASN A 126 14.28 -10.91 20.49
N SER A 127 13.40 -9.97 20.83
CA SER A 127 13.53 -8.54 20.53
C SER A 127 14.67 -7.86 21.32
N ASP A 128 15.92 -8.23 21.03
CA ASP A 128 17.09 -7.90 21.83
C ASP A 128 18.00 -6.91 21.10
N SER A 129 18.72 -6.10 21.87
CA SER A 129 19.73 -5.15 21.38
C SER A 129 21.02 -5.81 20.87
N ASN A 130 21.08 -7.15 20.89
CA ASN A 130 22.21 -7.96 20.47
C ASN A 130 21.68 -9.35 20.09
N GLY A 131 22.07 -9.87 18.94
CA GLY A 131 21.47 -11.11 18.47
C GLY A 131 22.12 -11.79 17.28
N GLY A 132 23.22 -11.22 16.79
CA GLY A 132 24.14 -11.91 15.89
C GLY A 132 23.62 -12.17 14.47
N ALA A 133 22.45 -11.65 14.09
CA ALA A 133 21.91 -11.79 12.72
C ALA A 133 21.34 -10.49 12.15
N VAL A 134 21.27 -10.43 10.81
CA VAL A 134 20.43 -9.48 10.08
C VAL A 134 19.03 -10.06 9.95
N MET A 135 18.01 -9.34 10.42
CA MET A 135 16.61 -9.80 10.36
C MET A 135 15.63 -8.69 10.01
N ILE A 136 14.50 -9.09 9.45
CA ILE A 136 13.30 -8.26 9.38
C ILE A 136 12.60 -8.31 10.74
N ARG A 137 12.29 -7.15 11.32
CA ARG A 137 11.65 -7.01 12.64
C ARG A 137 10.38 -6.17 12.54
N GLN A 138 9.37 -6.53 13.33
CA GLN A 138 8.19 -5.70 13.55
C GLN A 138 8.35 -4.96 14.88
N ARG A 139 8.14 -3.64 14.86
CA ARG A 139 8.39 -2.76 15.99
C ARG A 139 7.18 -1.85 16.22
N THR A 140 6.73 -1.79 17.47
CA THR A 140 5.62 -0.92 17.93
C THR A 140 5.99 -0.07 19.15
N SER A 141 7.14 -0.33 19.78
CA SER A 141 7.57 0.29 21.03
C SER A 141 9.09 0.50 21.08
N ASN A 142 9.56 1.21 22.10
CA ASN A 142 10.97 1.55 22.34
C ASN A 142 11.62 2.40 21.26
N ILE A 143 10.83 2.96 20.33
CA ILE A 143 11.30 3.86 19.28
C ILE A 143 11.52 5.24 19.89
N VAL A 144 12.72 5.78 19.68
CA VAL A 144 13.13 7.09 20.18
C VAL A 144 12.94 8.17 19.10
N GLY A 145 12.99 7.77 17.83
CA GLY A 145 12.77 8.63 16.68
C GLY A 145 13.49 8.12 15.43
N TYR A 146 13.56 8.98 14.43
CA TYR A 146 13.94 8.63 13.07
C TYR A 146 14.94 9.63 12.51
N GLY A 147 16.06 9.14 11.98
CA GLY A 147 16.99 9.91 11.17
C GLY A 147 16.67 9.70 9.69
N ARG A 148 16.50 10.77 8.92
CA ARG A 148 16.16 10.70 7.48
C ARG A 148 17.37 11.03 6.61
N PRO A 149 17.99 10.04 5.94
CA PRO A 149 19.02 10.29 4.95
C PRO A 149 18.49 11.11 3.75
N GLU A 150 19.39 11.79 3.04
CA GLU A 150 19.06 12.52 1.81
C GLU A 150 19.17 11.59 0.60
N TYR A 151 18.07 10.95 0.25
CA TYR A 151 17.95 10.19 -0.99
C TYR A 151 17.92 11.13 -2.20
N ILE A 152 18.27 10.63 -3.40
CA ILE A 152 17.75 11.28 -4.61
C ILE A 152 16.23 11.23 -4.44
N SER A 153 15.58 12.40 -4.55
CA SER A 153 14.16 12.40 -4.84
C SER A 153 14.03 11.71 -6.18
N GLU A 154 13.66 10.43 -6.17
CA GLU A 154 12.84 9.94 -7.26
C GLU A 154 11.64 10.90 -7.35
N ALA A 155 11.00 10.96 -8.51
CA ALA A 155 9.56 11.24 -8.49
C ALA A 155 8.98 10.50 -7.27
N PRO A 156 8.15 11.16 -6.43
CA PRO A 156 7.73 10.67 -5.12
C PRO A 156 7.55 9.17 -5.22
N VAL A 157 8.17 8.36 -4.32
CA VAL A 157 8.08 6.88 -4.29
C VAL A 157 6.86 6.52 -5.10
N ILE A 158 7.05 6.07 -6.35
CA ILE A 158 5.89 5.65 -7.12
C ILE A 158 5.46 4.43 -6.34
N ASP A 159 4.55 4.67 -5.41
CA ASP A 159 3.58 3.73 -4.94
C ASP A 159 3.15 3.10 -6.25
N THR A 160 3.62 1.87 -6.51
CA THR A 160 3.14 1.09 -7.65
C THR A 160 1.62 1.00 -7.63
N TYR A 161 1.03 1.36 -6.49
CA TYR A 161 -0.37 1.43 -6.18
C TYR A 161 -0.78 2.83 -5.71
N GLN A 162 -1.65 3.53 -6.44
CA GLN A 162 -2.45 4.58 -5.83
C GLN A 162 -3.51 3.90 -4.97
N TYR A 163 -3.60 4.20 -3.66
CA TYR A 163 -4.58 3.56 -2.76
C TYR A 163 -5.94 4.26 -2.81
N GLY A 164 -7.00 3.46 -2.78
CA GLY A 164 -8.38 3.92 -2.79
C GLY A 164 -9.30 3.07 -1.94
N ILE A 165 -10.56 3.47 -1.91
CA ILE A 165 -11.67 2.75 -1.28
C ILE A 165 -12.89 2.82 -2.17
N ASP A 166 -13.76 1.82 -2.11
CA ASP A 166 -15.12 1.92 -2.62
C ASP A 166 -16.14 1.98 -1.48
N VAL A 167 -17.14 2.84 -1.66
CA VAL A 167 -18.08 3.20 -0.60
C VAL A 167 -19.51 3.34 -1.10
N SER A 168 -20.44 3.13 -0.18
CA SER A 168 -21.87 3.26 -0.36
C SER A 168 -22.52 3.82 0.91
N GLU A 169 -23.86 3.82 0.97
CA GLU A 169 -24.56 4.20 2.20
C GLU A 169 -24.19 3.33 3.42
N TYR A 170 -23.60 2.14 3.22
CA TYR A 170 -23.18 1.25 4.31
C TYR A 170 -21.98 1.76 5.12
N GLN A 171 -21.15 2.64 4.56
CA GLN A 171 -20.00 3.22 5.27
C GLN A 171 -20.38 4.40 6.17
N GLY A 172 -21.66 4.77 6.23
CA GLY A 172 -22.14 5.80 7.16
C GLY A 172 -21.55 7.18 6.89
N ASN A 173 -21.20 7.89 7.95
CA ASN A 173 -20.56 9.21 7.86
C ASN A 173 -19.05 9.06 7.76
N ILE A 174 -18.45 9.70 6.75
CA ILE A 174 -17.03 9.62 6.44
C ILE A 174 -16.35 10.93 6.84
N ASP A 175 -15.26 10.83 7.59
CA ASP A 175 -14.35 11.94 7.93
C ASP A 175 -13.25 12.05 6.87
N PHE A 176 -13.49 12.85 5.83
CA PHE A 176 -12.64 12.93 4.63
C PHE A 176 -11.24 13.49 4.89
N ASP A 177 -11.05 14.31 5.94
CA ASP A 177 -9.73 14.81 6.31
C ASP A 177 -8.86 13.63 6.77
N LYS A 178 -9.41 12.74 7.61
CA LYS A 178 -8.73 11.51 8.04
C LYS A 178 -8.51 10.50 6.92
N ILE A 179 -9.43 10.41 5.96
CA ILE A 179 -9.25 9.57 4.75
C ILE A 179 -7.97 9.98 4.02
N LYS A 180 -7.78 11.29 3.79
CA LYS A 180 -6.62 11.82 3.07
C LYS A 180 -5.32 11.61 3.86
N GLU A 181 -5.36 11.84 5.18
CA GLU A 181 -4.24 11.58 6.10
C GLU A 181 -3.85 10.10 6.12
N ALA A 182 -4.83 9.20 6.00
CA ALA A 182 -4.61 7.75 5.92
C ALA A 182 -4.01 7.27 4.58
N GLY A 183 -3.72 8.19 3.66
CA GLY A 183 -3.05 7.86 2.39
C GLY A 183 -4.00 7.51 1.25
N ILE A 184 -5.31 7.54 1.47
CA ILE A 184 -6.30 7.32 0.41
C ILE A 184 -6.26 8.49 -0.60
N ARG A 185 -6.32 8.16 -1.89
CA ARG A 185 -6.22 9.13 -3.00
C ARG A 185 -7.39 9.09 -3.95
N PHE A 186 -8.10 7.98 -4.05
CA PHE A 186 -9.34 7.90 -4.83
C PHE A 186 -10.47 7.20 -4.08
N MET A 187 -11.70 7.48 -4.50
CA MET A 187 -12.90 6.80 -4.01
C MET A 187 -13.83 6.36 -5.15
N CYS A 188 -14.32 5.12 -5.10
CA CYS A 188 -15.36 4.64 -6.01
C CYS A 188 -16.73 4.65 -5.31
N LEU A 189 -17.69 5.41 -5.83
CA LEU A 189 -18.96 5.68 -5.16
C LEU A 189 -20.08 4.83 -5.75
N ARG A 190 -20.87 4.13 -4.92
CA ARG A 190 -22.05 3.44 -5.44
C ARG A 190 -23.04 4.46 -6.01
N SER A 191 -23.39 4.30 -7.29
CA SER A 191 -24.25 5.23 -8.03
C SER A 191 -25.73 5.06 -7.68
N THR A 192 -26.39 4.03 -8.25
CA THR A 192 -27.79 3.68 -8.01
C THR A 192 -27.91 2.25 -7.48
N LYS A 193 -28.94 2.00 -6.68
CA LYS A 193 -29.23 0.70 -6.06
C LYS A 193 -30.00 -0.20 -7.02
N LYS A 194 -30.41 -1.38 -6.53
CA LYS A 194 -31.18 -2.37 -7.30
C LYS A 194 -32.47 -1.81 -7.90
N ASP A 195 -33.19 -0.98 -7.16
CA ASP A 195 -34.43 -0.33 -7.60
C ASP A 195 -34.17 0.91 -8.48
N MET A 196 -32.93 1.11 -8.93
CA MET A 196 -32.45 2.27 -9.69
C MET A 196 -32.54 3.62 -8.94
N SER A 197 -32.94 3.62 -7.66
CA SER A 197 -32.85 4.84 -6.84
C SER A 197 -31.40 5.15 -6.48
N VAL A 198 -31.09 6.44 -6.40
CA VAL A 198 -29.75 6.94 -6.06
C VAL A 198 -29.32 6.44 -4.67
N ASP A 199 -28.06 6.06 -4.54
CA ASP A 199 -27.48 5.77 -3.22
C ASP A 199 -27.53 7.02 -2.34
N LYS A 200 -28.07 6.90 -1.12
CA LYS A 200 -28.31 8.05 -0.24
C LYS A 200 -27.04 8.81 0.16
N SER A 201 -25.88 8.18 0.05
CA SER A 201 -24.59 8.78 0.36
C SER A 201 -23.89 9.40 -0.84
N PHE A 202 -24.32 9.13 -2.08
CA PHE A 202 -23.59 9.49 -3.30
C PHE A 202 -23.18 10.95 -3.34
N GLU A 203 -24.14 11.88 -3.18
CA GLU A 203 -23.87 13.30 -3.30
C GLU A 203 -22.95 13.80 -2.17
N ARG A 204 -23.20 13.36 -0.93
CA ARG A 204 -22.34 13.73 0.21
C ARG A 204 -20.90 13.24 -0.02
N ASN A 205 -20.74 12.00 -0.50
CA ASN A 205 -19.43 11.42 -0.73
C ASN A 205 -18.70 12.11 -1.89
N LEU A 206 -19.41 12.42 -2.98
CA LEU A 206 -18.85 13.17 -4.10
C LEU A 206 -18.36 14.56 -3.67
N GLN A 207 -19.16 15.30 -2.91
CA GLN A 207 -18.74 16.61 -2.39
C GLN A 207 -17.55 16.49 -1.44
N GLY A 208 -17.51 15.41 -0.65
CA GLY A 208 -16.35 15.06 0.19
C GLY A 208 -15.08 14.86 -0.63
N CYS A 209 -15.15 14.09 -1.73
CA CYS A 209 -14.02 13.88 -2.63
C CYS A 209 -13.55 15.19 -3.27
N ILE A 210 -14.47 15.98 -3.83
CA ILE A 210 -14.17 17.26 -4.48
C ILE A 210 -13.47 18.22 -3.51
N LYS A 211 -14.03 18.40 -2.30
CA LYS A 211 -13.48 19.32 -1.30
C LYS A 211 -12.07 18.90 -0.84
N ASN A 212 -11.79 17.60 -0.83
CA ASN A 212 -10.53 17.06 -0.32
C ASN A 212 -9.49 16.76 -1.41
N ASN A 213 -9.83 17.02 -2.68
CA ASN A 213 -9.00 16.72 -3.84
C ASN A 213 -8.63 15.22 -3.89
N LEU A 214 -9.65 14.37 -3.72
CA LEU A 214 -9.57 12.93 -3.98
C LEU A 214 -10.09 12.67 -5.39
N ASP A 215 -9.45 11.77 -6.12
CA ASP A 215 -9.97 11.27 -7.39
C ASP A 215 -11.26 10.47 -7.13
N TYR A 216 -12.18 10.45 -8.09
CA TYR A 216 -13.45 9.76 -7.91
C TYR A 216 -13.94 9.07 -9.18
N SER A 217 -14.59 7.93 -8.95
CA SER A 217 -15.37 7.20 -9.95
C SER A 217 -16.68 6.74 -9.30
N CYS A 218 -17.55 6.10 -10.08
CA CYS A 218 -18.73 5.47 -9.52
C CYS A 218 -18.91 4.05 -10.04
N TYR A 219 -19.69 3.25 -9.33
CA TYR A 219 -20.04 1.90 -9.77
C TYR A 219 -21.53 1.63 -9.73
N LYS A 220 -21.97 0.71 -10.58
CA LYS A 220 -23.34 0.17 -10.63
C LYS A 220 -23.28 -1.35 -10.51
N TYR A 221 -23.80 -1.87 -9.40
CA TYR A 221 -24.03 -3.31 -9.23
C TYR A 221 -25.07 -3.78 -10.25
N ALA A 222 -24.69 -4.74 -11.09
CA ALA A 222 -25.51 -5.27 -12.16
C ALA A 222 -26.59 -6.21 -11.63
N TYR A 223 -27.86 -5.90 -11.90
CA TYR A 223 -28.98 -6.82 -11.69
C TYR A 223 -29.68 -7.18 -13.00
N ALA A 224 -29.32 -6.54 -14.10
CA ALA A 224 -29.88 -6.76 -15.41
C ALA A 224 -29.60 -8.19 -15.92
N THR A 225 -30.65 -8.92 -16.30
CA THR A 225 -30.55 -10.22 -16.97
C THR A 225 -30.86 -10.13 -18.47
N THR A 226 -31.12 -8.93 -18.98
CA THR A 226 -31.44 -8.64 -20.38
C THR A 226 -30.72 -7.36 -20.83
N HIS A 227 -30.52 -7.20 -22.13
CA HIS A 227 -29.92 -5.99 -22.68
C HIS A 227 -30.72 -4.73 -22.32
N GLU A 228 -32.05 -4.82 -22.30
CA GLU A 228 -32.91 -3.68 -22.00
C GLU A 228 -32.79 -3.23 -20.55
N GLN A 229 -32.76 -4.17 -19.60
CA GLN A 229 -32.49 -3.85 -18.21
C GLN A 229 -31.11 -3.22 -18.03
N ALA A 230 -30.10 -3.68 -18.79
CA ALA A 230 -28.76 -3.12 -18.73
C ALA A 230 -28.72 -1.66 -19.22
N ARG A 231 -29.50 -1.33 -20.26
CA ARG A 231 -29.68 0.06 -20.70
C ARG A 231 -30.39 0.91 -19.64
N GLN A 232 -31.44 0.39 -19.01
CA GLN A 232 -32.14 1.08 -17.93
C GLN A 232 -31.23 1.36 -16.73
N GLU A 233 -30.38 0.39 -16.36
CA GLU A 233 -29.37 0.58 -15.34
C GLU A 233 -28.38 1.68 -15.74
N ALA A 234 -27.89 1.69 -16.99
CA ALA A 234 -27.00 2.74 -17.50
C ALA A 234 -27.67 4.12 -17.47
N HIS A 235 -28.91 4.24 -17.95
CA HIS A 235 -29.68 5.48 -17.94
C HIS A 235 -29.87 6.01 -16.52
N SER A 236 -30.10 5.15 -15.53
CA SER A 236 -30.19 5.58 -14.12
C SER A 236 -28.89 6.23 -13.61
N VAL A 237 -27.73 5.75 -14.08
CA VAL A 237 -26.42 6.32 -13.73
C VAL A 237 -26.19 7.62 -14.52
N ILE A 238 -26.51 7.65 -15.81
CA ILE A 238 -26.36 8.83 -16.66
C ILE A 238 -27.24 9.99 -16.15
N GLU A 239 -28.49 9.72 -15.80
CA GLU A 239 -29.41 10.71 -15.20
C GLU A 239 -28.90 11.25 -13.88
N LEU A 240 -28.30 10.39 -13.05
CA LEU A 240 -27.63 10.81 -11.84
C LEU A 240 -26.46 11.75 -12.19
N LEU A 241 -25.52 11.32 -13.04
CA LEU A 241 -24.27 12.05 -13.29
C LEU A 241 -24.47 13.36 -14.05
N LYS A 242 -25.47 13.46 -14.94
CA LYS A 242 -25.76 14.63 -15.80
C LYS A 242 -24.57 15.00 -16.69
N ASP A 243 -23.84 16.07 -16.34
CA ASP A 243 -22.64 16.53 -17.06
C ASP A 243 -21.35 16.25 -16.29
N ARG A 244 -21.44 15.58 -15.12
CA ARG A 244 -20.30 15.33 -14.23
C ARG A 244 -19.45 14.20 -14.78
N LYS A 245 -18.28 14.54 -15.35
CA LYS A 245 -17.36 13.56 -15.92
C LYS A 245 -16.64 12.76 -14.83
N MET A 246 -17.02 11.50 -14.65
CA MET A 246 -16.28 10.53 -13.86
C MET A 246 -16.37 9.13 -14.48
N PRO A 247 -15.36 8.25 -14.30
CA PRO A 247 -15.42 6.88 -14.77
C PRO A 247 -16.55 6.09 -14.11
N ILE A 248 -17.13 5.15 -14.87
CA ILE A 248 -18.20 4.26 -14.42
C ILE A 248 -17.71 2.80 -14.43
N TRP A 249 -17.85 2.10 -13.31
CA TRP A 249 -17.60 0.67 -13.21
C TRP A 249 -18.92 -0.09 -13.22
N TYR A 250 -19.08 -1.01 -14.17
CA TYR A 250 -20.19 -1.95 -14.16
C TYR A 250 -19.79 -3.21 -13.39
N ASP A 251 -20.41 -3.42 -12.24
CA ASP A 251 -20.08 -4.46 -11.27
C ASP A 251 -20.86 -5.74 -11.60
N LEU A 252 -20.16 -6.66 -12.27
CA LEU A 252 -20.67 -7.93 -12.76
C LEU A 252 -20.33 -9.07 -11.78
N GLU A 253 -21.19 -9.27 -10.79
CA GLU A 253 -21.01 -10.31 -9.79
C GLU A 253 -22.29 -11.06 -9.37
N ASP A 254 -23.47 -10.62 -9.82
CA ASP A 254 -24.73 -11.17 -9.36
C ASP A 254 -24.92 -12.63 -9.76
N LYS A 255 -25.21 -13.47 -8.77
CA LYS A 255 -25.41 -14.93 -8.93
C LYS A 255 -26.53 -15.32 -9.91
N SER A 256 -27.41 -14.41 -10.31
CA SER A 256 -28.47 -14.66 -11.28
C SER A 256 -27.98 -14.67 -12.74
N LEU A 257 -26.82 -14.09 -13.02
CA LEU A 257 -26.25 -13.97 -14.36
C LEU A 257 -25.54 -15.23 -14.89
N PRO A 258 -24.71 -15.97 -14.11
CA PRO A 258 -23.99 -17.14 -14.61
C PRO A 258 -24.83 -18.19 -15.37
N PRO A 259 -26.09 -18.51 -14.98
CA PRO A 259 -26.94 -19.44 -15.73
C PRO A 259 -27.20 -19.06 -17.20
N PHE A 260 -27.07 -17.79 -17.58
CA PHE A 260 -27.27 -17.32 -18.95
C PHE A 260 -26.03 -17.50 -19.84
N GLY A 261 -24.88 -17.84 -19.26
CA GLY A 261 -23.64 -18.08 -20.00
C GLY A 261 -22.90 -16.80 -20.43
N LYS A 262 -21.68 -16.99 -20.93
CA LYS A 262 -20.73 -15.91 -21.21
C LYS A 262 -21.21 -14.94 -22.28
N ASP A 263 -21.89 -15.43 -23.31
CA ASP A 263 -22.34 -14.59 -24.44
C ASP A 263 -23.48 -13.65 -24.02
N ALA A 264 -24.37 -14.11 -23.13
CA ALA A 264 -25.40 -13.25 -22.56
C ALA A 264 -24.80 -12.18 -21.63
N ILE A 265 -23.81 -12.56 -20.81
CA ILE A 265 -23.06 -11.62 -19.96
C ILE A 265 -22.32 -10.58 -20.81
N GLU A 266 -21.72 -10.99 -21.93
CA GLU A 266 -21.14 -10.05 -22.91
C GLU A 266 -22.18 -9.06 -23.42
N GLY A 267 -23.32 -9.53 -23.92
CA GLY A 267 -24.37 -8.66 -24.44
C GLY A 267 -24.91 -7.67 -23.40
N ILE A 268 -25.05 -8.11 -22.14
CA ILE A 268 -25.45 -7.26 -21.01
C ILE A 268 -24.39 -6.18 -20.72
N ALA A 269 -23.11 -6.56 -20.66
CA ALA A 269 -22.02 -5.62 -20.44
C ALA A 269 -21.91 -4.60 -21.57
N LEU A 270 -22.04 -5.04 -22.82
CA LEU A 270 -21.99 -4.18 -24.00
C LEU A 270 -23.17 -3.21 -24.06
N ALA A 271 -24.38 -3.65 -23.69
CA ALA A 271 -25.54 -2.77 -23.61
C ALA A 271 -25.33 -1.65 -22.59
N PHE A 272 -24.88 -1.96 -21.37
CA PHE A 272 -24.63 -0.95 -20.34
C PHE A 272 -23.49 0.01 -20.74
N ILE A 273 -22.34 -0.53 -21.12
CA ILE A 273 -21.14 0.26 -21.45
C ILE A 273 -21.36 1.09 -22.72
N GLY A 274 -22.13 0.57 -23.68
CA GLY A 274 -22.51 1.29 -24.89
C GLY A 274 -23.26 2.58 -24.58
N GLU A 275 -24.34 2.50 -23.79
CA GLU A 275 -25.12 3.67 -23.38
C GLU A 275 -24.26 4.70 -22.63
N CYS A 276 -23.37 4.24 -21.74
CA CYS A 276 -22.46 5.14 -21.03
C CYS A 276 -21.52 5.88 -21.99
N LYS A 277 -20.93 5.16 -22.95
CA LYS A 277 -20.01 5.75 -23.95
C LYS A 277 -20.72 6.72 -24.89
N ASP A 278 -21.93 6.37 -25.34
CA ASP A 278 -22.74 7.24 -26.20
C ASP A 278 -23.16 8.53 -25.48
N ALA A 279 -23.36 8.45 -24.16
CA ALA A 279 -23.56 9.62 -23.30
C ALA A 279 -22.25 10.37 -22.92
N GLY A 280 -21.09 9.93 -23.41
CA GLY A 280 -19.81 10.61 -23.24
C GLY A 280 -19.01 10.21 -21.98
N TYR A 281 -19.36 9.09 -21.35
CA TYR A 281 -18.67 8.55 -20.17
C TYR A 281 -17.68 7.45 -20.52
N GLU A 282 -16.54 7.42 -19.81
CA GLU A 282 -15.68 6.24 -19.78
C GLU A 282 -16.29 5.18 -18.87
N ALA A 283 -16.31 3.93 -19.32
CA ALA A 283 -16.83 2.82 -18.54
C ALA A 283 -15.97 1.57 -18.66
N GLY A 284 -15.81 0.88 -17.52
CA GLY A 284 -15.07 -0.37 -17.36
C GLY A 284 -15.89 -1.41 -16.58
N ILE A 285 -15.28 -2.55 -16.31
CA ILE A 285 -15.94 -3.67 -15.62
C ILE A 285 -15.27 -3.92 -14.27
N TYR A 286 -16.08 -4.01 -13.22
CA TYR A 286 -15.66 -4.62 -11.97
C TYR A 286 -16.17 -6.05 -11.88
N CYS A 287 -15.34 -6.96 -11.36
CA CYS A 287 -15.77 -8.30 -10.95
C CYS A 287 -14.71 -8.98 -10.08
N ASN A 288 -15.07 -9.96 -9.26
CA ASN A 288 -14.08 -10.79 -8.58
C ASN A 288 -13.31 -11.71 -9.54
N LYS A 289 -12.19 -12.24 -9.06
CA LYS A 289 -11.30 -13.12 -9.84
C LYS A 289 -12.02 -14.36 -10.41
N ASN A 290 -12.96 -14.95 -9.66
CA ASN A 290 -13.68 -16.12 -10.15
C ASN A 290 -14.53 -15.76 -11.37
N TRP A 291 -15.19 -14.61 -11.34
CA TRP A 291 -15.94 -14.07 -12.47
C TRP A 291 -15.05 -13.77 -13.66
N TYR A 292 -13.95 -13.06 -13.43
CA TYR A 292 -13.00 -12.75 -14.48
C TYR A 292 -12.51 -14.01 -15.21
N ASP A 293 -12.23 -15.10 -14.48
CA ASP A 293 -11.74 -16.33 -15.09
C ASP A 293 -12.84 -17.15 -15.78
N ASN A 294 -14.02 -17.23 -15.17
CA ASN A 294 -15.03 -18.23 -15.52
C ASN A 294 -16.26 -17.70 -16.24
N TYR A 295 -16.55 -16.41 -16.19
CA TYR A 295 -17.77 -15.82 -16.75
C TYR A 295 -17.49 -14.66 -17.72
N ILE A 296 -16.35 -13.97 -17.59
CA ILE A 296 -15.90 -12.97 -18.55
C ILE A 296 -15.16 -13.65 -19.71
N ASN A 297 -15.62 -13.42 -20.93
CA ASN A 297 -14.98 -13.96 -22.13
C ASN A 297 -13.78 -13.10 -22.60
N GLN A 298 -13.02 -13.60 -23.58
CA GLN A 298 -11.81 -12.94 -24.04
C GLN A 298 -12.09 -11.59 -24.73
N TYR A 299 -13.23 -11.47 -25.43
CA TYR A 299 -13.61 -10.24 -26.11
C TYR A 299 -13.74 -9.07 -25.13
N LEU A 300 -14.45 -9.26 -24.02
CA LEU A 300 -14.55 -8.24 -22.97
C LEU A 300 -13.17 -7.91 -22.37
N LYS A 301 -12.35 -8.93 -22.07
CA LYS A 301 -11.00 -8.77 -21.50
C LYS A 301 -10.08 -7.92 -22.37
N ASP A 302 -10.19 -8.06 -23.70
CA ASP A 302 -9.35 -7.33 -24.65
C ASP A 302 -9.84 -5.89 -24.88
N LYS A 303 -11.13 -5.62 -24.67
CA LYS A 303 -11.78 -4.35 -25.03
C LYS A 303 -11.94 -3.35 -23.88
N PHE A 304 -12.07 -3.83 -22.64
CA PHE A 304 -12.42 -2.98 -21.50
C PHE A 304 -11.37 -3.04 -20.41
N MET A 305 -11.32 -1.97 -19.62
CA MET A 305 -10.55 -1.91 -18.38
C MET A 305 -11.24 -2.70 -17.28
N PHE A 306 -10.46 -3.31 -16.41
CA PHE A 306 -10.93 -4.14 -15.31
C PHE A 306 -10.43 -3.67 -13.96
N TRP A 307 -11.36 -3.64 -13.00
CA TRP A 307 -11.13 -3.57 -11.58
C TRP A 307 -11.48 -4.94 -10.98
N ILE A 308 -10.50 -5.67 -10.47
CA ILE A 308 -10.71 -7.07 -10.04
C ILE A 308 -10.64 -7.19 -8.53
N ALA A 309 -11.66 -7.80 -7.92
CA ALA A 309 -11.61 -8.21 -6.52
C ALA A 309 -10.88 -9.55 -6.33
N ARG A 310 -9.85 -9.56 -5.47
CA ARG A 310 -9.13 -10.78 -5.08
C ARG A 310 -8.46 -10.62 -3.72
N TYR A 311 -9.09 -11.15 -2.67
CA TYR A 311 -8.72 -10.79 -1.30
C TYR A 311 -7.61 -11.60 -0.65
N GLY A 312 -7.15 -12.70 -1.27
CA GLY A 312 -6.21 -13.61 -0.61
C GLY A 312 -6.76 -14.11 0.72
N LYS A 313 -6.06 -13.81 1.83
CA LYS A 313 -6.50 -14.14 3.20
C LYS A 313 -7.55 -13.17 3.77
N ASN A 314 -7.81 -12.05 3.08
CA ASN A 314 -8.76 -11.01 3.44
C ASN A 314 -8.53 -10.45 4.85
N THR A 315 -7.30 -10.03 5.14
CA THR A 315 -6.85 -9.61 6.47
C THR A 315 -6.85 -8.09 6.66
N GLY A 316 -7.24 -7.31 5.65
CA GLY A 316 -7.06 -5.85 5.65
C GLY A 316 -5.74 -5.38 5.03
N TYR A 317 -4.86 -6.30 4.62
CA TYR A 317 -3.53 -5.99 4.09
C TYR A 317 -3.37 -6.49 2.66
N LEU A 318 -2.64 -5.72 1.86
CA LEU A 318 -2.28 -6.06 0.49
C LEU A 318 -1.21 -7.18 0.49
N ASP A 319 -1.46 -8.25 -0.27
CA ASP A 319 -0.54 -9.37 -0.46
C ASP A 319 -0.33 -9.60 -1.96
N GLU A 320 0.80 -9.12 -2.49
CA GLU A 320 1.10 -9.12 -3.93
C GLU A 320 1.06 -10.51 -4.58
N LYS A 321 1.21 -11.59 -3.80
CA LYS A 321 1.02 -12.95 -4.29
C LYS A 321 -0.37 -13.15 -4.92
N TYR A 322 -1.35 -12.39 -4.46
CA TYR A 322 -2.72 -12.42 -4.92
C TYR A 322 -3.04 -11.33 -5.95
N LYS A 323 -2.08 -10.50 -6.37
CA LYS A 323 -2.31 -9.47 -7.39
C LYS A 323 -2.96 -10.10 -8.64
N PRO A 324 -4.10 -9.59 -9.12
CA PRO A 324 -4.70 -10.06 -10.35
C PRO A 324 -3.83 -9.63 -11.54
N THR A 325 -3.74 -10.50 -12.56
CA THR A 325 -2.98 -10.23 -13.78
C THR A 325 -3.90 -10.29 -14.99
N GLY A 326 -3.64 -9.41 -15.96
CA GLY A 326 -4.36 -9.34 -17.22
C GLY A 326 -4.04 -8.03 -17.93
N LYS A 327 -4.07 -8.04 -19.26
CA LYS A 327 -3.62 -6.93 -20.10
C LYS A 327 -4.29 -5.60 -19.75
N ASN A 328 -5.58 -5.62 -19.44
CA ASN A 328 -6.38 -4.43 -19.16
C ASN A 328 -6.85 -4.37 -17.70
N VAL A 329 -6.21 -5.11 -16.79
CA VAL A 329 -6.54 -5.04 -15.36
C VAL A 329 -5.73 -3.90 -14.75
N ILE A 330 -6.41 -2.82 -14.38
CA ILE A 330 -5.80 -1.56 -13.93
C ILE A 330 -6.07 -1.26 -12.45
N ALA A 331 -7.00 -1.99 -11.83
CA ALA A 331 -7.36 -1.80 -10.44
C ALA A 331 -7.56 -3.15 -9.73
N TRP A 332 -7.30 -3.18 -8.43
CA TRP A 332 -7.45 -4.36 -7.59
C TRP A 332 -8.06 -4.01 -6.25
N GLN A 333 -9.24 -4.59 -5.96
CA GLN A 333 -9.80 -4.61 -4.62
C GLN A 333 -9.17 -5.77 -3.84
N TYR A 334 -8.26 -5.46 -2.92
CA TYR A 334 -7.40 -6.44 -2.27
C TYR A 334 -7.93 -6.94 -0.93
N THR A 335 -8.96 -6.30 -0.37
CA THR A 335 -9.60 -6.73 0.87
C THR A 335 -10.95 -6.07 1.04
N SER A 336 -11.88 -6.77 1.70
CA SER A 336 -13.15 -6.23 2.21
C SER A 336 -13.15 -6.00 3.72
N LYS A 337 -12.00 -6.20 4.35
CA LYS A 337 -11.77 -6.00 5.79
C LYS A 337 -10.80 -4.87 6.09
N GLY A 338 -10.75 -3.86 5.23
CA GLY A 338 -9.95 -2.66 5.49
C GLY A 338 -10.45 -1.90 6.70
N ILE A 339 -9.53 -1.29 7.44
CA ILE A 339 -9.85 -0.36 8.53
C ILE A 339 -9.14 0.95 8.20
N VAL A 340 -9.91 2.00 7.95
CA VAL A 340 -9.39 3.33 7.57
C VAL A 340 -9.87 4.35 8.60
N PRO A 341 -8.96 5.11 9.22
CA PRO A 341 -9.34 6.25 10.06
C PRO A 341 -10.32 7.17 9.34
N GLY A 342 -11.47 7.41 9.96
CA GLY A 342 -12.54 8.24 9.40
C GLY A 342 -13.74 7.47 8.84
N ILE A 343 -13.70 6.13 8.84
CA ILE A 343 -14.85 5.25 8.60
C ILE A 343 -15.02 4.32 9.79
N GLU A 344 -16.26 4.14 10.24
CA GLU A 344 -16.58 3.16 11.27
C GLU A 344 -16.77 1.77 10.64
N GLY A 345 -16.11 0.76 11.21
CA GLY A 345 -16.20 -0.61 10.74
C GLY A 345 -15.26 -0.91 9.57
N TYR A 346 -15.64 -1.89 8.74
CA TYR A 346 -14.85 -2.31 7.60
C TYR A 346 -15.19 -1.51 6.34
N VAL A 347 -14.16 -1.29 5.53
CA VAL A 347 -14.27 -0.72 4.18
C VAL A 347 -13.44 -1.55 3.21
N ASP A 348 -13.91 -1.62 1.97
CA ASP A 348 -13.17 -2.22 0.87
C ASP A 348 -11.95 -1.34 0.53
N LEU A 349 -10.79 -1.98 0.32
CA LEU A 349 -9.56 -1.27 -0.06
C LEU A 349 -9.10 -1.67 -1.45
N ASP A 350 -8.68 -0.64 -2.18
CA ASP A 350 -8.34 -0.72 -3.58
C ASP A 350 -6.96 -0.16 -3.86
N VAL A 351 -6.41 -0.60 -4.99
CA VAL A 351 -5.22 -0.02 -5.58
C VAL A 351 -5.35 0.13 -7.10
N LEU A 352 -4.84 1.23 -7.66
CA LEU A 352 -4.60 1.42 -9.10
C LEU A 352 -3.11 1.25 -9.42
N TYR A 353 -2.76 0.55 -10.50
CA TYR A 353 -1.36 0.23 -10.85
C TYR A 353 -1.06 0.15 -12.34
#